data_AF-A0A662B973-F1
#
_entry.id   AF-A0A662B973-F1
#
_cell.length_a   1.000
_cell.length_b   1.000
_cell.length_c   1.000
_cell.angle_alpha   90.00
_cell.angle_beta   90.00
_cell.angle_gamma   90.00
#
_symmetry.space_group_name_H-M   'P 1'
#
loop_
_entity.id
_entity.type
_entity.pdbx_description
1 polymer ?
#
loop_
_entity_poly.entity_id
_entity_poly.type
_entity_poly.pdbx_seq_one_letter_code
_entity_poly.pdbx_strand_id
1 'polypeptide(L)'
;MKKNILLIIINILYLNVLHAQYTAIPDTNFKQALVELGIDNEIDNQVLTTDINTLTDLNIIYKNISDLTGIQDFVSLTSLNCAYNNLT
;
A
#
# COMPACT_ATOMS: atom_id res chain seq x y z
N MET A 1 -22.43 -37.18 -4.67
CA MET A 1 -23.12 -35.86 -4.59
C MET A 1 -22.57 -35.00 -3.45
N LYS A 2 -22.62 -35.41 -2.16
CA LYS A 2 -22.08 -34.61 -1.03
C LYS A 2 -20.60 -34.23 -1.13
N LYS A 3 -19.72 -35.15 -1.60
CA LYS A 3 -18.28 -34.90 -1.78
C LYS A 3 -17.97 -33.85 -2.86
N ASN A 4 -18.78 -33.80 -3.92
CA ASN A 4 -18.60 -32.83 -5.02
C ASN A 4 -19.09 -31.44 -4.60
N ILE A 5 -20.15 -31.37 -3.80
CA ILE A 5 -20.63 -30.12 -3.19
C ILE A 5 -19.58 -29.53 -2.25
N LEU A 6 -18.94 -30.36 -1.43
CA LEU A 6 -17.84 -29.94 -0.55
C LEU A 6 -16.66 -29.37 -1.34
N LEU A 7 -16.28 -30.02 -2.45
CA LEU A 7 -15.19 -29.56 -3.32
C LEU A 7 -15.51 -28.20 -3.97
N ILE A 8 -16.77 -27.98 -4.37
CA ILE A 8 -17.23 -26.71 -4.95
C ILE A 8 -17.19 -25.59 -3.90
N ILE A 9 -17.66 -25.86 -2.68
CA ILE A 9 -17.61 -24.88 -1.57
C ILE A 9 -16.17 -24.50 -1.25
N ILE A 10 -15.26 -25.47 -1.20
CA ILE A 10 -13.84 -25.21 -0.97
C ILE A 10 -13.25 -24.34 -2.07
N ASN A 11 -13.55 -24.59 -3.35
CA ASN A 11 -13.07 -23.77 -4.46
C ASN A 11 -13.63 -22.34 -4.43
N ILE A 12 -14.90 -22.16 -4.06
CA ILE A 12 -15.51 -20.82 -3.91
C ILE A 12 -14.85 -20.05 -2.75
N LEU A 13 -14.49 -20.73 -1.66
CA LEU A 13 -13.79 -20.10 -0.54
C LEU A 13 -12.37 -19.65 -0.93
N TYR A 14 -11.63 -20.45 -1.70
CA TYR A 14 -10.27 -20.08 -2.16
C TYR A 14 -10.23 -18.87 -3.10
N LEU A 15 -11.25 -18.67 -3.94
CA LEU A 15 -11.32 -17.51 -4.84
C LEU A 15 -11.36 -16.16 -4.11
N ASN A 16 -11.85 -16.14 -2.86
CA ASN A 16 -11.96 -14.91 -2.09
C ASN A 16 -10.65 -14.51 -1.40
N VAL A 17 -9.65 -15.39 -1.34
CA VAL A 17 -8.38 -15.17 -0.61
C VAL A 17 -7.26 -14.63 -1.52
N LEU A 18 -7.45 -14.63 -2.85
CA LEU A 18 -6.40 -14.28 -3.83
C LEU A 18 -6.41 -12.82 -4.27
N HIS A 19 -7.05 -11.91 -3.54
CA HIS A 19 -7.03 -10.49 -3.88
C HIS A 19 -5.77 -9.83 -3.29
N ALA A 20 -5.02 -9.14 -4.15
CA ALA A 20 -3.93 -8.30 -3.70
C ALA A 20 -4.49 -7.20 -2.79
N GLN A 21 -3.82 -6.98 -1.67
CA GLN A 21 -4.24 -5.95 -0.72
C GLN A 21 -3.57 -4.63 -1.05
N TYR A 22 -4.37 -3.58 -0.94
CA TYR A 22 -3.97 -2.23 -1.26
C TYR A 22 -4.12 -1.35 -0.04
N THR A 23 -3.16 -0.45 0.11
CA THR A 23 -3.16 0.64 1.07
C THR A 23 -3.59 1.91 0.34
N ALA A 24 -4.58 2.62 0.86
CA ALA A 24 -5.02 3.89 0.28
C ALA A 24 -3.96 4.99 0.51
N ILE A 25 -3.62 5.72 -0.55
CA ILE A 25 -2.67 6.85 -0.56
C ILE A 25 -3.38 8.02 -1.26
N PRO A 26 -4.28 8.75 -0.56
CA PRO A 26 -5.13 9.76 -1.20
C PRO A 26 -4.40 11.05 -1.59
N ASP A 27 -3.27 11.37 -0.94
CA ASP A 27 -2.44 12.52 -1.29
C ASP A 27 -1.62 12.19 -2.55
N THR A 28 -1.90 12.89 -3.64
CA THR A 28 -1.23 12.66 -4.93
C THR A 28 0.27 12.91 -4.87
N ASN A 29 0.75 13.82 -4.01
CA ASN A 29 2.19 14.07 -3.87
C ASN A 29 2.86 12.94 -3.08
N PHE A 30 2.18 12.38 -2.06
CA PHE A 30 2.69 11.19 -1.36
C PHE A 30 2.76 10.00 -2.33
N LYS A 31 1.71 9.77 -3.12
CA LYS A 31 1.71 8.74 -4.17
C LYS A 31 2.84 8.95 -5.18
N GLN A 32 2.96 10.15 -5.72
CA GLN A 32 4.00 10.49 -6.70
C GLN A 32 5.40 10.24 -6.13
N ALA A 33 5.63 10.54 -4.85
CA ALA A 33 6.90 10.25 -4.19
C ALA A 33 7.20 8.74 -4.13
N LEU A 34 6.20 7.89 -3.88
CA LEU A 34 6.39 6.42 -3.92
C LEU A 34 6.77 5.93 -5.32
N VAL A 35 6.18 6.51 -6.38
CA VAL A 35 6.53 6.17 -7.76
C VAL A 35 7.92 6.67 -8.13
N GLU A 36 8.30 7.88 -7.74
CA GLU A 36 9.65 8.41 -7.98
C GLU A 36 10.74 7.61 -7.25
N LEU A 37 10.42 7.03 -6.10
CA LEU A 37 11.30 6.13 -5.34
C LEU A 37 11.35 4.71 -5.93
N GLY A 38 10.52 4.39 -6.92
CA GLY A 38 10.42 3.07 -7.53
C GLY A 38 9.77 2.01 -6.63
N ILE A 39 9.05 2.45 -5.60
CA ILE A 39 8.28 1.57 -4.69
C ILE A 39 6.99 1.12 -5.37
N ASP A 40 6.41 1.98 -6.20
CA ASP A 40 5.20 1.72 -6.96
C ASP A 40 5.36 2.19 -8.41
N ASN A 41 4.51 1.74 -9.33
CA ASN A 41 4.62 2.02 -10.76
C ASN A 41 3.37 2.67 -11.38
N GLU A 42 2.33 2.95 -10.59
CA GLU A 42 1.06 3.52 -11.07
C GLU A 42 0.76 4.86 -10.37
N ILE A 43 0.24 5.84 -11.11
CA ILE A 43 -0.24 7.10 -10.50
C ILE A 43 -1.76 6.98 -10.30
N ASP A 44 -2.12 6.42 -9.15
CA ASP A 44 -3.51 6.24 -8.67
C ASP A 44 -3.60 6.63 -7.18
N ASN A 45 -4.62 6.16 -6.45
CA ASN A 45 -4.86 6.55 -5.04
C ASN A 45 -4.54 5.43 -4.04
N GLN A 46 -3.67 4.47 -4.41
CA GLN A 46 -3.39 3.31 -3.58
C GLN A 46 -2.00 2.73 -3.87
N VAL A 47 -1.51 1.78 -3.08
CA VAL A 47 -0.27 1.05 -3.35
C VAL A 47 -0.47 -0.39 -2.90
N LEU A 48 0.19 -1.36 -3.54
CA LEU A 48 0.19 -2.73 -3.04
C LEU A 48 0.81 -2.74 -1.64
N THR A 49 0.07 -3.24 -0.65
CA THR A 49 0.53 -3.28 0.74
C THR A 49 1.81 -4.11 0.88
N THR A 50 2.00 -5.11 0.02
CA THR A 50 3.22 -5.93 -0.03
C THR A 50 4.47 -5.17 -0.45
N ASP A 51 4.32 -4.07 -1.19
CA ASP A 51 5.45 -3.30 -1.70
C ASP A 51 5.97 -2.31 -0.65
N ILE A 52 5.13 -1.96 0.32
CA ILE A 52 5.46 -1.02 1.40
C ILE A 52 5.72 -1.68 2.76
N ASN A 53 5.15 -2.87 3.04
CA ASN A 53 5.16 -3.46 4.38
C ASN A 53 6.55 -3.93 4.86
N THR A 54 7.53 -4.03 3.97
CA THR A 54 8.92 -4.41 4.29
C THR A 54 9.89 -3.24 4.32
N LEU A 55 9.45 -2.03 3.92
CA LEU A 55 10.32 -0.85 3.89
C LEU A 55 10.70 -0.42 5.31
N THR A 56 12.00 -0.32 5.58
CA THR A 56 12.53 0.13 6.88
C THR A 56 12.80 1.62 6.93
N ASP A 57 12.97 2.25 5.76
CA ASP A 57 13.36 3.64 5.59
C ASP A 57 12.56 4.29 4.47
N LEU A 58 12.04 5.50 4.72
CA LEU A 58 11.32 6.31 3.74
C LEU A 58 11.77 7.76 3.82
N ASN A 59 12.30 8.27 2.70
CA ASN A 59 12.71 9.66 2.56
C ASN A 59 11.86 10.37 1.50
N ILE A 60 10.98 11.25 1.97
CA ILE A 60 9.99 11.98 1.18
C ILE A 60 10.05 13.49 1.49
N ILE A 61 11.27 14.00 1.70
CA ILE A 61 11.56 15.40 1.98
C ILE A 61 11.23 16.32 0.78
N TYR A 62 10.71 17.53 1.02
CA TYR A 62 10.42 18.54 -0.01
C TYR A 62 9.49 18.05 -1.13
N LYS A 63 8.45 17.28 -0.80
CA LYS A 63 7.51 16.71 -1.77
C LYS A 63 6.16 17.43 -1.85
N ASN A 64 5.97 18.53 -1.10
CA ASN A 64 4.67 19.23 -0.99
C ASN A 64 3.53 18.32 -0.52
N ILE A 65 3.83 17.29 0.26
CA ILE A 65 2.83 16.37 0.81
C ILE A 65 2.02 17.09 1.88
N SER A 66 0.70 16.92 1.86
CA SER A 66 -0.23 17.51 2.83
C SER A 66 -0.83 16.47 3.78
N ASP A 67 -0.96 15.23 3.32
CA ASP A 67 -1.53 14.13 4.09
C ASP A 67 -0.71 12.85 3.90
N LEU A 68 -0.37 12.17 5.01
CA LEU A 68 0.35 10.90 5.03
C LEU A 68 -0.57 9.69 5.24
N THR A 69 -1.88 9.84 5.06
CA THR A 69 -2.83 8.73 5.09
C THR A 69 -2.30 7.54 4.29
N GLY A 70 -2.27 6.37 4.92
CA GLY A 70 -1.68 5.13 4.39
C GLY A 70 -0.30 4.81 4.97
N ILE A 71 0.40 5.77 5.59
CA ILE A 71 1.70 5.54 6.22
C ILE A 71 1.65 4.48 7.33
N GLN A 72 0.49 4.28 7.96
CA GLN A 72 0.30 3.28 9.02
C GLN A 72 0.50 1.83 8.55
N ASP A 73 0.39 1.56 7.25
CA ASP A 73 0.56 0.22 6.68
C ASP A 73 2.04 -0.08 6.32
N PHE A 74 2.95 0.89 6.50
CA PHE A 74 4.39 0.70 6.39
C PHE A 74 4.93 0.05 7.67
N VAL A 75 4.48 -1.17 7.96
CA VAL A 75 4.64 -1.82 9.29
C VAL A 75 6.09 -2.06 9.72
N SER A 76 7.03 -2.14 8.78
CA SER A 76 8.46 -2.31 9.06
C SER A 76 9.23 -0.98 9.16
N LEU A 77 8.56 0.16 8.95
CA LEU A 77 9.21 1.46 8.87
C LEU A 77 9.76 1.87 10.23
N THR A 78 11.06 2.10 10.28
CA THR A 78 11.77 2.54 11.49
C THR A 78 12.32 3.96 11.37
N SER A 79 12.42 4.47 10.15
CA SER A 79 12.98 5.77 9.83
C SER A 79 12.12 6.46 8.77
N LEU A 80 11.56 7.61 9.13
CA LEU A 80 10.75 8.44 8.24
C LEU A 80 11.30 9.86 8.21
N ASN A 81 11.79 10.29 7.04
CA ASN A 81 12.12 11.69 6.80
C ASN A 81 11.03 12.32 5.90
N CYS A 82 10.13 13.07 6.53
CA CYS A 82 9.07 13.82 5.87
C CYS A 82 9.22 15.34 6.03
N ALA A 83 10.44 15.82 6.33
CA ALA A 83 10.68 17.24 6.56
C ALA A 83 10.35 18.11 5.33
N TYR A 84 10.02 19.37 5.60
CA TYR A 84 9.71 20.37 4.57
C TYR A 84 8.55 19.96 3.63
N ASN A 85 7.51 19.38 4.22
CA ASN A 85 6.20 19.17 3.60
C ASN A 85 5.16 20.07 4.26
N ASN A 86 3.95 20.11 3.70
CA ASN A 86 2.84 20.94 4.16
C ASN A 86 1.83 20.12 4.99
N LEU A 87 2.33 19.25 5.87
CA LEU A 87 1.51 18.30 6.64
C LEU A 87 0.53 19.04 7.58
N THR A 88 -0.73 18.62 7.59
CA THR A 88 -1.80 19.19 8.44
C THR A 88 -2.59 18.14 9.20
#